data_AF-A0A849BSY3-F1
#
_entry.id   AF-A0A849BSY3-F1
#
_cell.length_a   1.000
_cell.length_b   1.000
_cell.length_c   1.000
_cell.angle_alpha   90.00
_cell.angle_beta   90.00
_cell.angle_gamma   90.00
#
_symmetry.space_group_name_H-M   'P 1'
#
loop_
_entity.id
_entity.type
_entity.pdbx_description
1 polymer ?
#
loop_
_entity_poly.entity_id
_entity_poly.type
_entity_poly.pdbx_seq_one_letter_code
_entity_poly.pdbx_strand_id
1 'polypeptide(L)'
;MRIAVLVGGVGGARFLQGVRELLPDADVTAIVNVGDDVWMHGLRICPDLDTCMYTLGGGIDTERGWGHANESWNAKEELALYKAQPDWFGLGDRDIATHLIRSEMLRQGYPLSAVTDALCNRWQPGVKLLPATDDRCETHVVIEDPENAGERRAIHFQEWWVRYRANVETHGFVTIGADVAKPAPGVTEIIESADVVLLAPSNPVVSIGAILAVPGIRGALRTSTAKVVGIAPVIGGKPLRGMADACLSVIGVGSDAESIGDYYGARATTGILDGWLVHSTDTAEVPGVEVRSVPLIMSDPAATAEMVRAALEIAGVKP
;
A
#
# COMPACT_ATOMS: atom_id res chain seq x y z
N MET A 1 -3.87 -19.18 -13.36
CA MET A 1 -3.62 -17.77 -13.69
C MET A 1 -2.79 -17.16 -12.57
N ARG A 2 -1.76 -16.38 -12.92
CA ARG A 2 -0.84 -15.72 -11.99
C ARG A 2 -1.11 -14.21 -11.99
N ILE A 3 -1.37 -13.64 -10.82
CA ILE A 3 -1.73 -12.23 -10.67
C ILE A 3 -0.79 -11.60 -9.67
N ALA A 4 -0.09 -10.56 -10.09
CA ALA A 4 0.67 -9.70 -9.19
C ALA A 4 -0.18 -8.46 -8.88
N VAL A 5 -0.33 -8.11 -7.61
CA VAL A 5 -1.06 -6.91 -7.19
C VAL A 5 -0.15 -6.05 -6.32
N LEU A 6 0.11 -4.82 -6.73
CA LEU A 6 0.79 -3.85 -5.86
C LEU A 6 -0.26 -3.21 -4.94
N VAL A 7 -0.03 -3.28 -3.63
CA VAL A 7 -1.03 -2.88 -2.62
C VAL A 7 -0.42 -2.10 -1.47
N GLY A 8 -1.21 -1.18 -0.93
CA GLY A 8 -0.97 -0.58 0.39
C GLY A 8 -2.26 -0.05 1.01
N GLY A 9 -2.27 0.05 2.32
CA GLY A 9 -3.41 0.45 3.15
C GLY A 9 -4.65 -0.43 3.01
N VAL A 10 -5.72 0.04 3.64
CA VAL A 10 -7.04 -0.63 3.66
C VAL A 10 -7.65 -0.77 2.26
N GLY A 11 -7.40 0.18 1.36
CA GLY A 11 -7.87 0.11 -0.03
C GLY A 11 -7.29 -1.08 -0.77
N GLY A 12 -5.98 -1.32 -0.63
CA GLY A 12 -5.32 -2.48 -1.20
C GLY A 12 -5.84 -3.81 -0.64
N ALA A 13 -6.04 -3.89 0.67
CA ALA A 13 -6.58 -5.09 1.31
C ALA A 13 -8.02 -5.42 0.86
N ARG A 14 -8.88 -4.41 0.70
CA ARG A 14 -10.23 -4.58 0.13
C ARG A 14 -10.19 -5.01 -1.34
N PHE A 15 -9.27 -4.44 -2.11
CA PHE A 15 -9.08 -4.84 -3.50
C PHE A 15 -8.71 -6.32 -3.62
N LEU A 16 -7.82 -6.82 -2.75
CA LEU A 16 -7.47 -8.24 -2.70
C LEU A 16 -8.64 -9.15 -2.33
N GLN A 17 -9.60 -8.69 -1.51
CA GLN A 17 -10.83 -9.46 -1.26
C GLN A 17 -11.62 -9.68 -2.55
N GLY A 18 -11.75 -8.66 -3.41
CA GLY A 18 -12.39 -8.80 -4.71
C GLY A 18 -11.62 -9.66 -5.70
N VAL A 19 -10.29 -9.61 -5.69
CA VAL A 19 -9.46 -10.53 -6.51
C VAL A 19 -9.71 -11.98 -6.10
N ARG A 20 -9.73 -12.27 -4.80
CA ARG A 20 -9.99 -13.62 -4.26
C ARG A 20 -11.43 -14.09 -4.52
N GLU A 21 -12.40 -13.18 -4.41
CA GLU A 21 -13.81 -13.46 -4.72
C GLU A 21 -14.00 -13.84 -6.18
N LEU A 22 -13.35 -13.12 -7.11
CA LEU A 22 -13.45 -13.40 -8.53
C LEU A 22 -12.70 -14.69 -8.91
N LEU A 23 -11.52 -14.92 -8.30
CA LEU A 23 -10.51 -15.86 -8.78
C LEU A 23 -9.99 -16.74 -7.63
N PRO A 24 -10.84 -17.57 -7.01
CA PRO A 24 -10.48 -18.35 -5.83
C PRO A 24 -9.34 -19.36 -6.07
N ASP A 25 -9.15 -19.80 -7.32
CA ASP A 25 -8.13 -20.77 -7.72
C ASP A 25 -6.89 -20.12 -8.37
N ALA A 26 -6.82 -18.79 -8.45
CA ALA A 26 -5.67 -18.10 -9.03
C ALA A 26 -4.48 -18.04 -8.05
N ASP A 27 -3.27 -18.05 -8.61
CA ASP A 27 -2.04 -17.78 -7.88
C ASP A 27 -1.88 -16.26 -7.75
N VAL A 28 -2.39 -15.72 -6.65
CA VAL A 28 -2.37 -14.28 -6.36
C VAL A 28 -1.22 -13.96 -5.42
N THR A 29 -0.32 -13.09 -5.85
CA THR A 29 0.68 -12.48 -4.99
C THR A 29 0.43 -10.98 -4.84
N ALA A 30 0.31 -10.53 -3.60
CA ALA A 30 0.32 -9.12 -3.24
C ALA A 30 1.76 -8.68 -2.93
N ILE A 31 2.25 -7.67 -3.66
CA ILE A 31 3.50 -6.97 -3.38
C ILE A 31 3.13 -5.77 -2.53
N VAL A 32 3.46 -5.85 -1.24
CA VAL A 32 2.92 -4.98 -0.21
C VAL A 32 3.90 -3.87 0.13
N ASN A 33 3.38 -2.65 0.24
CA ASN A 33 4.11 -1.49 0.71
C ASN A 33 4.77 -1.74 2.08
N VAL A 34 6.00 -1.25 2.24
CA VAL A 34 6.77 -1.25 3.50
C VAL A 34 7.16 0.18 3.96
N GLY A 35 6.73 1.20 3.21
CA GLY A 35 7.02 2.60 3.47
C GLY A 35 6.49 3.09 4.83
N ASP A 36 5.43 2.46 5.32
CA ASP A 36 4.81 2.81 6.60
C ASP A 36 5.38 2.02 7.77
N ASP A 37 6.32 1.09 7.50
CA ASP A 37 6.89 0.23 8.52
C ASP A 37 7.83 1.03 9.44
N VAL A 38 7.67 0.85 10.75
CA VAL A 38 8.40 1.64 11.75
C VAL A 38 8.86 0.78 12.92
N TRP A 39 10.02 1.13 13.48
CA TRP A 39 10.42 0.65 14.80
C TRP A 39 9.89 1.59 15.88
N MET A 40 9.08 1.08 16.79
CA MET A 40 8.45 1.88 17.83
C MET A 40 8.29 1.10 19.13
N HIS A 41 8.66 1.70 20.26
CA HIS A 41 8.69 1.04 21.56
C HIS A 41 9.41 -0.33 21.54
N GLY A 42 10.45 -0.45 20.70
CA GLY A 42 11.21 -1.70 20.53
C GLY A 42 10.50 -2.78 19.72
N LEU A 43 9.41 -2.44 19.02
CA LEU A 43 8.64 -3.35 18.18
C LEU A 43 8.70 -2.91 16.71
N ARG A 44 8.80 -3.87 15.78
CA ARG A 44 8.63 -3.63 14.35
C ARG A 44 7.15 -3.73 13.99
N ILE A 45 6.63 -2.65 13.42
CA ILE A 45 5.25 -2.50 13.02
C ILE A 45 5.24 -2.41 11.49
N CYS A 46 4.37 -3.17 10.83
CA CYS A 46 4.29 -3.22 9.37
C CYS A 46 2.83 -3.05 8.91
N PRO A 47 2.30 -1.81 8.94
CA PRO A 47 0.85 -1.57 8.90
C PRO A 47 0.14 -2.16 7.68
N ASP A 48 0.77 -2.11 6.50
CA ASP A 48 0.15 -2.55 5.25
C ASP A 48 0.15 -4.07 5.11
N LEU A 49 1.24 -4.73 5.53
CA LEU A 49 1.31 -6.20 5.63
C LEU A 49 0.26 -6.71 6.62
N ASP A 50 0.20 -6.10 7.80
CA ASP A 50 -0.75 -6.48 8.86
C ASP A 50 -2.19 -6.24 8.41
N THR A 51 -2.48 -5.10 7.78
CA THR A 51 -3.82 -4.81 7.26
C THR A 51 -4.25 -5.82 6.21
N CYS A 52 -3.38 -6.19 5.26
CA CYS A 52 -3.70 -7.22 4.27
C CYS A 52 -3.92 -8.58 4.93
N MET A 53 -3.03 -8.98 5.84
CA MET A 53 -3.08 -10.25 6.55
C MET A 53 -4.35 -10.39 7.40
N TYR A 54 -4.69 -9.38 8.20
CA TYR A 54 -5.87 -9.39 9.06
C TYR A 54 -7.17 -9.31 8.26
N THR A 55 -7.21 -8.49 7.20
CA THR A 55 -8.41 -8.34 6.37
C THR A 55 -8.75 -9.62 5.62
N LEU A 56 -7.74 -10.26 5.04
CA LEU A 56 -7.92 -11.48 4.27
C LEU A 56 -8.07 -12.72 5.17
N GLY A 57 -7.43 -12.73 6.34
CA GLY A 57 -7.56 -13.77 7.36
C GLY A 57 -8.78 -13.62 8.29
N GLY A 58 -9.67 -12.65 8.04
CA GLY A 58 -10.91 -12.48 8.80
C GLY A 58 -10.75 -11.94 10.23
N GLY A 59 -9.63 -11.28 10.53
CA GLY A 59 -9.32 -10.69 11.84
C GLY A 59 -9.63 -9.21 12.00
N ILE A 60 -9.88 -8.50 10.89
CA ILE A 60 -10.07 -7.04 10.90
C ILE A 60 -11.39 -6.65 11.62
N ASP A 61 -11.37 -5.54 12.35
CA ASP A 61 -12.58 -4.90 12.85
C ASP A 61 -13.29 -4.18 11.69
N THR A 62 -14.47 -4.67 11.29
CA THR A 62 -15.22 -4.10 10.17
C THR A 62 -15.91 -2.78 10.51
N GLU A 63 -16.20 -2.51 11.79
CA GLU A 63 -16.84 -1.27 12.23
C GLU A 63 -15.83 -0.13 12.29
N ARG A 64 -14.67 -0.35 12.92
CA ARG A 64 -13.56 0.63 12.92
C ARG A 64 -12.89 0.72 11.55
N GLY A 65 -12.87 -0.37 10.80
CA GLY A 65 -12.23 -0.48 9.50
C GLY A 65 -10.71 -0.62 9.54
N TRP A 66 -10.12 -0.85 10.73
CA TRP A 66 -8.70 -1.10 10.97
C TRP A 66 -8.49 -1.82 12.32
N GLY A 67 -7.35 -2.49 12.48
CA GLY A 67 -6.99 -3.24 13.68
C GLY A 67 -7.85 -4.50 13.88
N HIS A 68 -7.63 -5.20 14.98
CA HIS A 68 -8.34 -6.43 15.32
C HIS A 68 -9.76 -6.19 15.81
N ALA A 69 -10.68 -7.13 15.56
CA ALA A 69 -11.95 -7.21 16.27
C ALA A 69 -11.74 -7.52 17.78
N ASN A 70 -12.59 -6.95 18.63
CA ASN A 70 -12.51 -7.09 20.10
C ASN A 70 -11.13 -6.72 20.67
N GLU A 71 -10.54 -5.64 20.14
CA GLU A 71 -9.26 -5.09 20.59
C GLU A 71 -9.40 -4.35 21.94
N SER A 72 -8.32 -4.37 22.71
CA SER A 72 -8.15 -3.51 23.89
C SER A 72 -6.87 -2.69 23.76
N TRP A 73 -6.73 -1.64 24.57
CA TRP A 73 -5.62 -0.67 24.48
C TRP A 73 -4.92 -0.46 25.82
N ASN A 74 -4.91 -1.47 26.70
CA ASN A 74 -4.35 -1.32 28.04
C ASN A 74 -2.84 -1.03 28.00
N ALA A 75 -2.10 -1.69 27.10
CA ALA A 75 -0.67 -1.44 26.94
C ALA A 75 -0.41 0.01 26.46
N LYS A 76 -1.24 0.51 25.55
CA LYS A 76 -1.18 1.92 25.11
C LYS A 76 -1.47 2.88 26.26
N GLU A 77 -2.48 2.60 27.08
CA GLU A 77 -2.82 3.41 28.25
C GLU A 77 -1.66 3.47 29.25
N GLU A 78 -1.04 2.33 29.55
CA GLU A 78 0.15 2.27 30.43
C GLU A 78 1.36 2.99 29.82
N LEU A 79 1.63 2.82 28.51
CA LEU A 79 2.70 3.54 27.82
C LEU A 79 2.54 5.06 27.93
N ALA A 80 1.30 5.56 27.86
CA ALA A 80 1.00 6.97 28.06
C ALA A 80 1.30 7.42 29.50
N LEU A 81 0.97 6.60 30.51
CA LEU A 81 1.31 6.88 31.91
C LEU A 81 2.82 6.90 32.16
N TYR A 82 3.58 6.03 31.48
CA TYR A 82 5.05 6.06 31.47
C TYR A 82 5.64 7.25 30.71
N LYS A 83 4.84 8.01 29.95
CA LYS A 83 5.28 9.06 29.02
C LYS A 83 6.29 8.53 28.00
N ALA A 84 6.09 7.29 27.55
CA ALA A 84 6.92 6.67 26.54
C ALA A 84 6.89 7.50 25.24
N GLN A 85 8.03 7.59 24.56
CA GLN A 85 8.15 8.27 23.27
C GLN A 85 8.44 7.26 22.16
N PRO A 86 7.91 7.45 20.95
CA PRO A 86 6.90 8.47 20.59
C PRO A 86 5.50 8.17 21.17
N ASP A 87 4.70 9.19 21.47
CA ASP A 87 3.35 9.06 22.04
C ASP A 87 2.21 9.15 21.00
N TRP A 88 2.56 9.38 19.73
CA TRP A 88 1.59 9.68 18.68
C TRP A 88 0.95 8.44 18.06
N PHE A 89 1.43 7.23 18.32
CA PHE A 89 0.89 6.00 17.74
C PHE A 89 0.18 5.16 18.80
N GLY A 90 -0.96 4.58 18.43
CA GLY A 90 -1.67 3.63 19.27
C GLY A 90 -1.25 2.19 18.98
N LEU A 91 -0.99 1.40 20.01
CA LEU A 91 -0.77 -0.04 19.91
C LEU A 91 -1.92 -0.79 20.57
N GLY A 92 -2.64 -1.61 19.80
CA GLY A 92 -3.63 -2.53 20.35
C GLY A 92 -2.98 -3.71 21.06
N ASP A 93 -3.61 -4.25 22.09
CA ASP A 93 -3.05 -5.34 22.89
C ASP A 93 -2.90 -6.64 22.08
N ARG A 94 -3.88 -6.96 21.21
CA ARG A 94 -3.79 -8.09 20.28
C ARG A 94 -2.75 -7.84 19.20
N ASP A 95 -2.71 -6.63 18.67
CA ASP A 95 -1.78 -6.23 17.62
C ASP A 95 -0.30 -6.32 18.08
N ILE A 96 -0.03 -5.98 19.35
CA ILE A 96 1.28 -6.17 19.97
C ILE A 96 1.76 -7.63 19.88
N ALA A 97 0.88 -8.63 19.91
CA ALA A 97 1.29 -10.03 19.79
C ALA A 97 1.94 -10.32 18.42
N THR A 98 1.37 -9.79 17.32
CA THR A 98 1.97 -9.88 15.99
C THR A 98 3.32 -9.15 15.96
N HIS A 99 3.38 -7.96 16.54
CA HIS A 99 4.61 -7.17 16.60
C HIS A 99 5.72 -7.85 17.40
N LEU A 100 5.39 -8.51 18.51
CA LEU A 100 6.34 -9.27 19.33
C LEU A 100 6.96 -10.42 18.53
N ILE A 101 6.13 -11.25 17.91
CA ILE A 101 6.58 -12.39 17.09
C ILE A 101 7.46 -11.89 15.94
N ARG A 102 7.00 -10.87 15.20
CA ARG A 102 7.79 -10.28 14.11
C ARG A 102 9.13 -9.78 14.60
N SER A 103 9.14 -8.99 15.67
CA SER A 103 10.36 -8.37 16.19
C SER A 103 11.35 -9.40 16.70
N GLU A 104 10.87 -10.48 17.33
CA GLU A 104 11.70 -11.60 17.75
C GLU A 104 12.36 -12.28 16.54
N MET A 105 11.57 -12.65 15.53
CA MET A 105 12.10 -13.33 14.35
C MET A 105 13.10 -12.46 13.57
N LEU A 106 12.81 -11.17 13.38
CA LEU A 106 13.74 -10.25 12.73
C LEU A 106 15.08 -10.16 13.49
N ARG A 107 15.04 -10.13 14.83
CA ARG A 107 16.26 -10.13 15.66
C ARG A 107 17.04 -11.44 15.59
N GLN A 108 16.37 -12.54 15.27
CA GLN A 108 17.01 -13.83 15.02
C GLN A 108 17.58 -13.95 13.59
N GLY A 109 17.42 -12.93 12.76
CA GLY A 109 18.00 -12.85 11.41
C GLY A 109 17.09 -13.38 10.30
N TYR A 110 15.82 -13.66 10.59
CA TYR A 110 14.85 -13.96 9.53
C TYR A 110 14.49 -12.69 8.74
N PRO A 111 14.42 -12.75 7.40
CA PRO A 111 13.97 -11.61 6.60
C PRO A 111 12.47 -11.36 6.74
N LEU A 112 12.00 -10.15 6.45
CA LEU A 112 10.60 -9.75 6.63
C LEU A 112 9.63 -10.63 5.82
N SER A 113 10.03 -11.08 4.63
CA SER A 113 9.32 -12.04 3.79
C SER A 113 9.06 -13.36 4.52
N ALA A 114 10.09 -13.97 5.10
CA ALA A 114 9.95 -15.20 5.90
C ALA A 114 9.12 -14.99 7.17
N VAL A 115 9.23 -13.82 7.80
CA VAL A 115 8.40 -13.46 8.95
C VAL A 115 6.93 -13.35 8.56
N THR A 116 6.64 -12.71 7.42
CA THR A 116 5.29 -12.58 6.87
C THR A 116 4.69 -13.94 6.57
N ASP A 117 5.44 -14.82 5.91
CA ASP A 117 5.02 -16.20 5.63
C ASP A 117 4.71 -16.97 6.93
N ALA A 118 5.55 -16.83 7.96
CA ALA A 118 5.34 -17.49 9.24
C ALA A 118 4.06 -17.01 9.96
N LEU A 119 3.80 -15.69 9.96
CA LEU A 119 2.57 -15.13 10.51
C LEU A 119 1.33 -15.58 9.70
N CYS A 120 1.48 -15.69 8.37
CA CYS A 120 0.41 -16.15 7.48
C CYS A 120 0.01 -17.62 7.71
N ASN A 121 0.84 -18.45 8.34
CA ASN A 121 0.42 -19.81 8.74
C ASN A 121 -0.78 -19.80 9.69
N ARG A 122 -0.88 -18.79 10.56
CA ARG A 122 -2.04 -18.58 11.45
C ARG A 122 -3.21 -17.97 10.69
N TRP A 123 -2.95 -16.94 9.89
CA TRP A 123 -4.00 -16.11 9.30
C TRP A 123 -4.61 -16.66 8.01
N GLN A 124 -3.86 -17.48 7.28
CA GLN A 124 -4.29 -18.12 6.03
C GLN A 124 -5.02 -17.16 5.08
N PRO A 125 -4.36 -16.06 4.63
CA PRO A 125 -5.04 -15.01 3.86
C PRO A 125 -5.56 -15.47 2.48
N GLY A 126 -5.16 -16.64 1.99
CA GLY A 126 -5.60 -17.16 0.68
C GLY A 126 -4.95 -16.45 -0.52
N VAL A 127 -3.95 -15.61 -0.27
CA VAL A 127 -3.05 -15.00 -1.26
C VAL A 127 -1.64 -14.99 -0.68
N LYS A 128 -0.61 -14.95 -1.51
CA LYS A 128 0.77 -14.75 -1.03
C LYS A 128 0.99 -13.27 -0.71
N LEU A 129 1.40 -12.95 0.50
CA LEU A 129 1.77 -11.59 0.91
C LEU A 129 3.29 -11.48 0.90
N LEU A 130 3.84 -10.63 0.03
CA LEU A 130 5.28 -10.42 -0.10
C LEU A 130 5.59 -8.94 0.16
N PRO A 131 6.44 -8.58 1.14
CA PRO A 131 6.91 -7.21 1.26
C PRO A 131 7.61 -6.77 -0.03
N ALA A 132 7.49 -5.51 -0.41
CA ALA A 132 8.21 -4.96 -1.57
C ALA A 132 9.73 -5.13 -1.43
N THR A 133 10.25 -5.04 -0.21
CA THR A 133 11.66 -5.27 0.14
C THR A 133 11.78 -5.87 1.54
N ASP A 134 12.80 -6.68 1.77
CA ASP A 134 13.19 -7.13 3.12
C ASP A 134 14.06 -6.09 3.86
N ASP A 135 14.56 -5.09 3.13
CA ASP A 135 15.36 -3.99 3.66
C ASP A 135 14.46 -2.89 4.26
N ARG A 136 15.04 -2.02 5.08
CA ARG A 136 14.33 -0.82 5.53
C ARG A 136 14.18 0.15 4.36
N CYS A 137 12.94 0.56 4.09
CA CYS A 137 12.60 1.52 3.05
C CYS A 137 11.40 2.34 3.56
N GLU A 138 11.65 3.37 4.35
CA GLU A 138 10.64 4.05 5.19
C GLU A 138 10.29 5.42 4.60
N THR A 139 9.01 5.64 4.31
CA THR A 139 8.48 6.91 3.80
C THR A 139 8.56 7.97 4.88
N HIS A 140 9.26 9.06 4.58
CA HIS A 140 9.37 10.24 5.42
C HIS A 140 8.87 11.48 4.68
N VAL A 141 8.42 12.45 5.46
CA VAL A 141 7.88 13.71 4.99
C VAL A 141 8.81 14.84 5.43
N VAL A 142 9.28 15.64 4.48
CA VAL A 142 10.11 16.81 4.76
C VAL A 142 9.19 17.96 5.13
N ILE A 143 9.26 18.39 6.38
CA ILE A 143 8.46 19.48 6.92
C ILE A 143 9.35 20.65 7.32
N GLU A 144 8.75 21.83 7.39
CA GLU A 144 9.32 22.93 8.18
C GLU A 144 9.28 22.54 9.66
N ASP A 145 10.40 22.67 10.38
CA ASP A 145 10.50 22.28 11.78
C ASP A 145 9.67 23.24 12.66
N PRO A 146 8.61 22.77 13.32
CA PRO A 146 7.79 23.63 14.18
C PRO A 146 8.55 24.18 15.39
N GLU A 147 9.66 23.55 15.78
CA GLU A 147 10.47 23.94 16.93
C GLU A 147 11.64 24.86 16.52
N ASN A 148 12.06 24.84 15.25
CA ASN A 148 13.19 25.59 14.73
C ASN A 148 12.84 26.24 13.38
N ALA A 149 12.24 27.43 13.42
CA ALA A 149 11.81 28.14 12.21
C ALA A 149 12.99 28.40 11.25
N GLY A 150 12.81 28.09 9.97
CA GLY A 150 13.81 28.15 8.91
C GLY A 150 14.56 26.83 8.69
N GLU A 151 14.37 25.83 9.54
CA GLU A 151 14.98 24.50 9.39
C GLU A 151 13.97 23.48 8.83
N ARG A 152 14.49 22.56 8.00
CA ARG A 152 13.71 21.44 7.48
C ARG A 152 14.13 20.16 8.16
N ARG A 153 13.15 19.33 8.50
CA ARG A 153 13.39 17.99 9.04
C ARG A 153 12.52 16.95 8.34
N ALA A 154 13.07 15.75 8.21
CA ALA A 154 12.32 14.59 7.74
C ALA A 154 11.71 13.88 8.95
N ILE A 155 10.38 13.70 8.97
CA ILE A 155 9.67 12.91 9.98
C ILE A 155 9.03 11.69 9.33
N HIS A 156 8.87 10.60 10.08
CA HIS A 156 8.24 9.39 9.55
C HIS A 156 6.80 9.70 9.08
N PHE A 157 6.34 9.08 8.00
CA PHE A 157 5.01 9.33 7.43
C PHE A 157 3.88 9.17 8.47
N GLN A 158 3.96 8.11 9.28
CA GLN A 158 3.00 7.88 10.36
C GLN A 158 2.98 9.02 11.41
N GLU A 159 4.11 9.66 11.72
CA GLU A 159 4.10 10.84 12.59
C GLU A 159 3.42 12.02 11.90
N TRP A 160 3.77 12.29 10.64
CA TRP A 160 3.15 13.37 9.85
C TRP A 160 1.63 13.21 9.75
N TRP A 161 1.16 11.99 9.53
CA TRP A 161 -0.26 11.69 9.38
C TRP A 161 -1.00 11.67 10.72
N VAL A 162 -0.47 10.97 11.73
CA VAL A 162 -1.21 10.75 12.98
C VAL A 162 -1.07 11.94 13.94
N ARG A 163 0.15 12.49 14.09
CA ARG A 163 0.42 13.62 14.98
C ARG A 163 0.02 14.94 14.35
N TYR A 164 0.53 15.22 13.16
CA TYR A 164 0.36 16.53 12.51
C TYR A 164 -0.89 16.60 11.63
N ARG A 165 -1.51 15.46 11.27
CA ARG A 165 -2.72 15.39 10.43
C ARG A 165 -2.57 16.18 9.13
N ALA A 166 -1.37 16.14 8.55
CA ALA A 166 -1.00 16.93 7.36
C ALA A 166 -1.15 18.47 7.51
N ASN A 167 -1.22 19.00 8.74
CA ASN A 167 -1.41 20.43 9.01
C ASN A 167 -0.10 21.17 9.35
N VAL A 168 1.02 20.71 8.80
CA VAL A 168 2.32 21.39 8.89
C VAL A 168 2.85 21.65 7.49
N GLU A 169 3.58 22.76 7.32
CA GLU A 169 4.19 23.09 6.04
C GLU A 169 5.10 21.94 5.60
N THR A 170 4.85 21.44 4.39
CA THR A 170 5.41 20.21 3.87
C THR A 170 6.01 20.48 2.49
N HIS A 171 7.23 19.99 2.27
CA HIS A 171 8.02 20.29 1.06
C HIS A 171 8.24 19.09 0.14
N GLY A 172 7.90 17.88 0.58
CA GLY A 172 8.05 16.68 -0.22
C GLY A 172 8.14 15.41 0.61
N PHE A 173 8.25 14.29 -0.09
CA PHE A 173 8.50 12.98 0.48
C PHE A 173 9.91 12.51 0.15
N VAL A 174 10.51 11.78 1.09
CA VAL A 174 11.79 11.09 0.89
C VAL A 174 11.68 9.67 1.44
N THR A 175 12.29 8.71 0.77
CA THR A 175 12.25 7.31 1.19
C THR A 175 13.59 6.92 1.79
N ILE A 176 13.65 6.82 3.11
CA ILE A 176 14.89 6.53 3.83
C ILE A 176 15.24 5.03 3.66
N GLY A 177 16.41 4.75 3.09
CA GLY A 177 16.93 3.40 2.84
C GLY A 177 16.69 2.88 1.42
N ALA A 178 15.93 3.61 0.58
CA ALA A 178 15.65 3.20 -0.79
C ALA A 178 16.91 3.04 -1.66
N ASP A 179 17.98 3.79 -1.38
CA ASP A 179 19.25 3.77 -2.12
C ASP A 179 20.02 2.45 -1.98
N VAL A 180 19.80 1.71 -0.90
CA VAL A 180 20.43 0.41 -0.63
C VAL A 180 19.46 -0.76 -0.65
N ALA A 181 18.15 -0.49 -0.62
CA ALA A 181 17.11 -1.50 -0.65
C ALA A 181 17.10 -2.28 -1.97
N LYS A 182 16.71 -3.55 -1.89
CA LYS A 182 16.48 -4.42 -3.04
C LYS A 182 15.08 -5.03 -2.99
N PRO A 183 14.49 -5.40 -4.14
CA PRO A 183 13.23 -6.12 -4.13
C PRO A 183 13.36 -7.38 -3.28
N ALA A 184 12.35 -7.70 -2.46
CA ALA A 184 12.36 -8.92 -1.67
C ALA A 184 12.47 -10.16 -2.59
N PRO A 185 12.98 -11.30 -2.10
CA PRO A 185 13.14 -12.50 -2.92
C PRO A 185 11.84 -12.89 -3.64
N GLY A 186 11.90 -12.96 -4.97
CA GLY A 186 10.76 -13.32 -5.82
C GLY A 186 9.91 -12.15 -6.31
N VAL A 187 10.07 -10.91 -5.81
CA VAL A 187 9.22 -9.77 -6.22
C VAL A 187 9.31 -9.52 -7.72
N THR A 188 10.52 -9.44 -8.27
CA THR A 188 10.75 -9.16 -9.69
C THR A 188 10.28 -10.31 -10.57
N GLU A 189 10.54 -11.55 -10.16
CA GLU A 189 10.16 -12.77 -10.87
C GLU A 189 8.63 -12.92 -10.92
N ILE A 190 7.94 -12.54 -9.86
CA ILE A 190 6.47 -12.53 -9.79
C ILE A 190 5.89 -11.49 -10.76
N ILE A 191 6.47 -10.29 -10.82
CA ILE A 191 6.04 -9.25 -11.78
C ILE A 191 6.28 -9.72 -13.23
N GLU A 192 7.43 -10.31 -13.51
CA GLU A 192 7.82 -10.75 -14.86
C GLU A 192 7.00 -11.95 -15.35
N SER A 193 6.61 -12.83 -14.43
CA SER A 193 5.90 -14.06 -14.75
C SER A 193 4.38 -13.97 -14.60
N ALA A 194 3.85 -12.86 -14.11
CA ALA A 194 2.40 -12.64 -13.99
C ALA A 194 1.71 -12.67 -15.37
N ASP A 195 0.46 -13.14 -15.39
CA ASP A 195 -0.41 -12.99 -16.57
C ASP A 195 -0.92 -11.54 -16.66
N VAL A 196 -1.07 -10.86 -15.51
CA VAL A 196 -1.45 -9.45 -15.36
C VAL A 196 -0.86 -8.86 -14.08
N VAL A 197 -0.50 -7.59 -14.12
CA VAL A 197 -0.12 -6.80 -12.93
C VAL A 197 -1.19 -5.75 -12.66
N LEU A 198 -1.70 -5.72 -11.44
CA LEU A 198 -2.72 -4.77 -11.01
C LEU A 198 -2.13 -3.78 -10.00
N LEU A 199 -2.39 -2.48 -10.21
CA LEU A 199 -2.14 -1.46 -9.18
C LEU A 199 -3.46 -1.19 -8.47
N ALA A 200 -3.58 -1.61 -7.21
CA ALA A 200 -4.79 -1.39 -6.43
C ALA A 200 -5.11 0.10 -6.29
N PRO A 201 -6.37 0.49 -6.02
CA PRO A 201 -6.78 1.88 -5.79
C PRO A 201 -6.33 2.39 -4.40
N SER A 202 -5.02 2.29 -4.14
CA SER A 202 -4.31 2.77 -2.96
C SER A 202 -3.78 4.18 -3.20
N ASN A 203 -3.21 4.80 -2.16
CA ASN A 203 -2.61 6.14 -2.30
C ASN A 203 -1.44 6.08 -3.31
N PRO A 204 -1.43 6.92 -4.35
CA PRO A 204 -0.42 6.84 -5.39
C PRO A 204 0.98 7.25 -4.93
N VAL A 205 1.08 8.10 -3.91
CA VAL A 205 2.36 8.64 -3.42
C VAL A 205 2.97 7.73 -2.35
N VAL A 206 2.20 7.44 -1.30
CA VAL A 206 2.73 6.80 -0.08
C VAL A 206 2.37 5.32 0.06
N SER A 207 1.55 4.76 -0.84
CA SER A 207 1.31 3.32 -0.91
C SER A 207 1.97 2.71 -2.15
N ILE A 208 1.46 3.02 -3.35
CA ILE A 208 2.04 2.48 -4.59
C ILE A 208 3.41 3.13 -4.87
N GLY A 209 3.51 4.45 -4.73
CA GLY A 209 4.77 5.18 -4.90
C GLY A 209 5.90 4.69 -3.99
N ALA A 210 5.58 4.30 -2.76
CA ALA A 210 6.54 3.72 -1.81
C ALA A 210 7.06 2.34 -2.27
N ILE A 211 6.21 1.50 -2.89
CA ILE A 211 6.65 0.26 -3.56
C ILE A 211 7.58 0.61 -4.74
N LEU A 212 7.20 1.58 -5.57
CA LEU A 212 7.98 1.99 -6.74
C LEU A 212 9.33 2.64 -6.39
N ALA A 213 9.49 3.13 -5.15
CA ALA A 213 10.73 3.68 -4.63
C ALA A 213 11.81 2.61 -4.41
N VAL A 214 11.44 1.33 -4.27
CA VAL A 214 12.40 0.22 -4.16
C VAL A 214 13.07 -0.02 -5.52
N PRO A 215 14.40 0.16 -5.64
CA PRO A 215 15.11 -0.02 -6.90
C PRO A 215 14.88 -1.42 -7.49
N GLY A 216 14.63 -1.49 -8.79
CA GLY A 216 14.35 -2.74 -9.51
C GLY A 216 12.87 -3.01 -9.75
N ILE A 217 11.96 -2.63 -8.82
CA ILE A 217 10.52 -2.91 -9.00
C ILE A 217 9.94 -2.15 -10.21
N ARG A 218 10.23 -0.84 -10.32
CA ARG A 218 9.82 -0.05 -11.48
C ARG A 218 10.42 -0.59 -12.78
N GLY A 219 11.64 -1.13 -12.72
CA GLY A 219 12.29 -1.77 -13.86
C GLY A 219 11.49 -2.99 -14.33
N ALA A 220 11.18 -3.91 -13.42
CA ALA A 220 10.41 -5.12 -13.70
C ALA A 220 9.02 -4.80 -14.28
N LEU A 221 8.32 -3.79 -13.76
CA LEU A 221 7.02 -3.36 -14.32
C LEU A 221 7.12 -2.89 -15.78
N ARG A 222 8.22 -2.20 -16.12
CA ARG A 222 8.45 -1.69 -17.48
C ARG A 222 8.90 -2.77 -18.46
N THR A 223 9.58 -3.81 -17.99
CA THR A 223 10.12 -4.87 -18.85
C THR A 223 9.25 -6.13 -18.89
N SER A 224 8.33 -6.30 -17.94
CA SER A 224 7.40 -7.44 -17.92
C SER A 224 6.52 -7.46 -19.17
N THR A 225 6.27 -8.67 -19.69
CA THR A 225 5.32 -8.87 -20.80
C THR A 225 3.86 -8.78 -20.35
N ALA A 226 3.60 -8.92 -19.05
CA ALA A 226 2.28 -8.74 -18.48
C ALA A 226 1.78 -7.32 -18.73
N LYS A 227 0.47 -7.15 -18.90
CA LYS A 227 -0.16 -5.82 -18.91
C LYS A 227 -0.24 -5.28 -17.48
N VAL A 228 0.10 -4.01 -17.31
CA VAL A 228 -0.02 -3.30 -16.04
C VAL A 228 -1.27 -2.44 -16.08
N VAL A 229 -2.26 -2.80 -15.27
CA VAL A 229 -3.55 -2.10 -15.19
C VAL A 229 -3.69 -1.45 -13.84
N GLY A 230 -3.82 -0.12 -13.82
CA GLY A 230 -4.06 0.62 -12.60
C GLY A 230 -5.55 0.93 -12.41
N ILE A 231 -5.95 1.07 -11.14
CA ILE A 231 -7.29 1.47 -10.75
C ILE A 231 -7.22 2.82 -10.03
N ALA A 232 -7.98 3.80 -10.51
CA ALA A 232 -7.98 5.13 -9.92
C ALA A 232 -8.46 5.12 -8.46
N PRO A 233 -7.73 5.78 -7.53
CA PRO A 233 -8.11 5.86 -6.12
C PRO A 233 -9.08 7.03 -5.81
N VAL A 234 -9.75 7.57 -6.84
CA VAL A 234 -10.61 8.75 -6.76
C VAL A 234 -11.99 8.47 -7.32
N ILE A 235 -13.00 9.16 -6.77
CA ILE A 235 -14.41 9.05 -7.15
C ILE A 235 -15.01 10.45 -7.19
N GLY A 236 -15.51 10.87 -8.35
CA GLY A 236 -16.12 12.19 -8.53
C GLY A 236 -15.08 13.31 -8.44
N GLY A 237 -13.88 13.06 -8.98
CA GLY A 237 -12.74 13.98 -8.96
C GLY A 237 -12.14 14.21 -7.57
N LYS A 238 -12.42 13.35 -6.57
CA LYS A 238 -11.86 13.47 -5.22
C LYS A 238 -11.46 12.12 -4.62
N PRO A 239 -10.40 12.05 -3.80
CA PRO A 239 -10.08 10.84 -3.06
C PRO A 239 -11.09 10.54 -1.96
N LEU A 240 -11.40 9.25 -1.75
CA LEU A 240 -12.39 8.81 -0.76
C LEU A 240 -12.03 9.10 0.71
N ARG A 241 -10.74 9.27 1.03
CA ARG A 241 -10.25 9.34 2.43
C ARG A 241 -9.39 10.57 2.76
N GLY A 242 -9.32 11.58 1.89
CA GLY A 242 -8.59 12.84 2.10
C GLY A 242 -7.05 12.74 2.14
N MET A 243 -6.48 11.64 2.66
CA MET A 243 -5.02 11.43 2.73
C MET A 243 -4.32 11.57 1.38
N ALA A 244 -4.89 10.98 0.33
CA ALA A 244 -4.29 11.05 -1.01
C ALA A 244 -4.27 12.47 -1.55
N ASP A 245 -5.28 13.30 -1.26
CA ASP A 245 -5.32 14.70 -1.69
C ASP A 245 -4.19 15.52 -1.06
N ALA A 246 -3.98 15.34 0.25
CA ALA A 246 -2.87 15.97 0.96
C ALA A 246 -1.50 15.52 0.42
N CYS A 247 -1.33 14.22 0.13
CA CYS A 247 -0.07 13.69 -0.40
C CYS A 247 0.19 14.15 -1.84
N LEU A 248 -0.83 14.15 -2.71
CA LEU A 248 -0.73 14.59 -4.10
C LEU A 248 -0.42 16.09 -4.18
N SER A 249 -1.08 16.90 -3.36
CA SER A 249 -0.84 18.34 -3.27
C SER A 249 0.62 18.67 -2.92
N VAL A 250 1.23 17.91 -2.01
CA VAL A 250 2.64 18.09 -1.59
C VAL A 250 3.60 17.90 -2.77
N ILE A 251 3.29 17.02 -3.71
CA ILE A 251 4.13 16.78 -4.91
C ILE A 251 3.64 17.54 -6.15
N GLY A 252 2.64 18.41 -6.01
CA GLY A 252 2.10 19.22 -7.10
C GLY A 252 1.31 18.44 -8.15
N VAL A 253 0.72 17.30 -7.78
CA VAL A 253 -0.14 16.49 -8.66
C VAL A 253 -1.61 16.73 -8.32
N GLY A 254 -2.47 16.83 -9.34
CA GLY A 254 -3.92 16.96 -9.15
C GLY A 254 -4.57 15.72 -8.54
N SER A 255 -5.68 15.92 -7.82
CA SER A 255 -6.42 14.86 -7.12
C SER A 255 -7.56 14.26 -7.94
N ASP A 256 -7.40 14.25 -9.26
CA ASP A 256 -8.33 13.67 -10.25
C ASP A 256 -7.71 12.46 -10.96
N ALA A 257 -8.54 11.71 -11.68
CA ALA A 257 -8.13 10.45 -12.28
C ALA A 257 -7.12 10.63 -13.44
N GLU A 258 -7.16 11.78 -14.12
CA GLU A 258 -6.25 12.10 -15.22
C GLU A 258 -4.87 12.44 -14.69
N SER A 259 -4.77 13.37 -13.74
CA SER A 259 -3.53 13.77 -13.08
C SER A 259 -2.79 12.60 -12.45
N ILE A 260 -3.52 11.67 -11.81
CA ILE A 260 -2.94 10.46 -11.21
C ILE A 260 -2.50 9.46 -12.29
N GLY A 261 -3.30 9.32 -13.36
CA GLY A 261 -2.94 8.49 -14.50
C GLY A 261 -1.66 8.97 -15.18
N ASP A 262 -1.52 10.28 -15.38
CA ASP A 262 -0.31 10.94 -15.90
C ASP A 262 0.89 10.80 -14.97
N TYR A 263 0.67 10.87 -13.65
CA TYR A 263 1.71 10.65 -12.65
C TYR A 263 2.35 9.25 -12.77
N TYR A 264 1.55 8.20 -12.98
CA TYR A 264 2.10 6.87 -13.29
C TYR A 264 2.62 6.78 -14.72
N GLY A 265 1.93 7.42 -15.66
CA GLY A 265 2.29 7.55 -17.07
C GLY A 265 2.16 6.26 -17.89
N ALA A 266 2.18 6.43 -19.21
CA ALA A 266 2.13 5.31 -20.16
C ALA A 266 3.43 4.51 -20.20
N ARG A 267 3.30 3.18 -20.18
CA ARG A 267 4.44 2.26 -20.31
C ARG A 267 5.12 2.34 -21.67
N ALA A 268 4.38 2.72 -22.71
CA ALA A 268 4.91 2.96 -24.06
C ALA A 268 5.98 4.06 -24.11
N THR A 269 6.09 4.90 -23.07
CA THR A 269 7.13 5.93 -22.93
C THR A 269 8.00 5.62 -21.69
N THR A 270 7.84 6.39 -20.61
CA THR A 270 8.64 6.32 -19.37
C THR A 270 7.82 5.93 -18.15
N GLY A 271 6.50 5.82 -18.29
CA GLY A 271 5.59 5.41 -17.23
C GLY A 271 5.50 3.90 -17.08
N ILE A 272 4.41 3.44 -16.46
CA ILE A 272 4.18 2.03 -16.13
C ILE A 272 2.83 1.47 -16.55
N LEU A 273 1.86 2.29 -16.96
CA LEU A 273 0.49 1.83 -17.26
C LEU A 273 0.33 1.36 -18.71
N ASP A 274 -0.39 0.25 -18.91
CA ASP A 274 -1.04 -0.07 -20.19
C ASP A 274 -2.55 0.21 -20.15
N GLY A 275 -3.16 0.07 -18.96
CA GLY A 275 -4.59 0.30 -18.75
C GLY A 275 -4.86 1.11 -17.48
N TRP A 276 -5.93 1.89 -17.50
CA TRP A 276 -6.35 2.74 -16.38
C TRP A 276 -7.87 2.71 -16.21
N LEU A 277 -8.34 2.16 -15.09
CA LEU A 277 -9.76 2.20 -14.73
C LEU A 277 -10.06 3.48 -13.96
N VAL A 278 -11.12 4.18 -14.37
CA VAL A 278 -11.65 5.37 -13.69
C VAL A 278 -13.10 5.14 -13.26
N HIS A 279 -13.56 5.86 -12.22
CA HIS A 279 -14.93 5.71 -11.75
C HIS A 279 -15.93 6.13 -12.84
N SER A 280 -17.14 5.56 -12.82
CA SER A 280 -18.23 5.84 -13.78
C SER A 280 -18.68 7.30 -13.84
N THR A 281 -18.29 8.11 -12.86
CA THR A 281 -18.57 9.55 -12.78
C THR A 281 -17.40 10.41 -13.23
N ASP A 282 -16.25 9.82 -13.52
CA ASP A 282 -15.00 10.51 -13.85
C ASP A 282 -14.61 10.25 -15.31
N THR A 283 -13.78 11.14 -15.83
CA THR A 283 -13.15 11.05 -17.14
C THR A 283 -11.65 11.25 -17.00
N ALA A 284 -10.88 10.61 -17.87
CA ALA A 284 -9.44 10.84 -17.98
C ALA A 284 -8.98 10.53 -19.41
N GLU A 285 -8.05 11.33 -19.92
CA GLU A 285 -7.27 11.04 -21.11
C GLU A 285 -5.79 10.93 -20.72
N VAL A 286 -5.26 9.70 -20.74
CA VAL A 286 -3.84 9.43 -20.43
C VAL A 286 -3.17 8.95 -21.72
N PRO A 287 -2.39 9.79 -22.41
CA PRO A 287 -1.86 9.47 -23.74
C PRO A 287 -1.07 8.15 -23.76
N GLY A 288 -1.52 7.20 -24.57
CA GLY A 288 -0.88 5.88 -24.72
C GLY A 288 -1.32 4.82 -23.71
N VAL A 289 -2.35 5.09 -22.92
CA VAL A 289 -2.97 4.14 -21.96
C VAL A 289 -4.42 3.88 -22.37
N GLU A 290 -4.89 2.63 -22.32
CA GLU A 290 -6.31 2.34 -22.50
C GLU A 290 -7.07 2.74 -21.23
N VAL A 291 -7.88 3.78 -21.32
CA VAL A 291 -8.72 4.25 -20.20
C VAL A 291 -10.14 3.69 -20.33
N ARG A 292 -10.70 3.17 -19.24
CA ARG A 292 -12.09 2.69 -19.19
C ARG A 292 -12.81 3.20 -17.94
N SER A 293 -14.03 3.66 -18.12
CA SER A 293 -14.89 4.12 -17.04
C SER A 293 -15.80 2.99 -16.56
N VAL A 294 -15.73 2.63 -15.27
CA VAL A 294 -16.51 1.55 -14.63
C VAL A 294 -16.82 1.92 -13.17
N PRO A 295 -17.80 1.29 -12.51
CA PRO A 295 -17.99 1.48 -11.07
C PRO A 295 -16.75 1.05 -10.28
N LEU A 296 -16.20 1.93 -9.41
CA LEU A 296 -14.98 1.69 -8.62
C LEU A 296 -15.21 1.75 -7.09
N ILE A 297 -16.46 1.67 -6.63
CA ILE A 297 -16.77 1.64 -5.19
C ILE A 297 -16.65 0.20 -4.69
N MET A 298 -15.66 -0.04 -3.82
CA MET A 298 -15.46 -1.31 -3.13
C MET A 298 -16.40 -1.44 -1.92
N SER A 299 -17.73 -1.52 -2.17
CA SER A 299 -18.75 -1.67 -1.11
C SER A 299 -18.67 -3.03 -0.42
N ASP A 300 -18.36 -4.06 -1.18
CA ASP A 300 -18.25 -5.45 -0.77
C ASP A 300 -17.34 -6.22 -1.75
N PRO A 301 -16.95 -7.46 -1.42
CA PRO A 301 -16.07 -8.25 -2.29
C PRO A 301 -16.64 -8.50 -3.69
N ALA A 302 -17.95 -8.64 -3.86
CA ALA A 302 -18.57 -8.91 -5.17
C ALA A 302 -18.53 -7.68 -6.09
N ALA A 303 -18.80 -6.49 -5.56
CA ALA A 303 -18.61 -5.23 -6.30
C ALA A 303 -17.13 -5.05 -6.70
N THR A 304 -16.22 -5.39 -5.79
CA THR A 304 -14.77 -5.32 -6.05
C THR A 304 -14.32 -6.35 -7.08
N ALA A 305 -14.93 -7.54 -7.10
CA ALA A 305 -14.68 -8.58 -8.11
C ALA A 305 -15.01 -8.08 -9.53
N GLU A 306 -16.08 -7.30 -9.70
CA GLU A 306 -16.41 -6.72 -11.02
C GLU A 306 -15.40 -5.65 -11.45
N MET A 307 -14.79 -4.90 -10.52
CA MET A 307 -13.66 -4.01 -10.83
C MET A 307 -12.46 -4.81 -11.36
N VAL A 308 -12.14 -5.93 -10.71
CA VAL A 308 -11.05 -6.83 -11.13
C VAL A 308 -11.34 -7.43 -12.50
N ARG A 309 -12.59 -7.86 -12.76
CA ARG A 309 -13.02 -8.37 -14.07
C ARG A 309 -12.78 -7.34 -15.18
N ALA A 310 -13.18 -6.09 -14.96
CA ALA A 310 -12.95 -5.01 -15.93
C ALA A 310 -11.45 -4.78 -16.19
N ALA A 311 -10.61 -4.90 -15.15
CA ALA A 311 -9.16 -4.77 -15.30
C ALA A 311 -8.56 -5.92 -16.13
N LEU A 312 -9.01 -7.16 -15.91
CA LEU A 312 -8.61 -8.32 -16.70
C LEU A 312 -9.03 -8.19 -18.17
N GLU A 313 -10.23 -7.68 -18.43
CA GLU A 313 -10.72 -7.46 -19.80
C GLU A 313 -9.86 -6.44 -20.57
N ILE A 314 -9.42 -5.35 -19.93
CA ILE A 314 -8.46 -4.40 -20.54
C ILE A 314 -7.12 -5.06 -20.78
N ALA A 315 -6.66 -5.89 -19.84
CA ALA A 315 -5.43 -6.65 -20.00
C ALA A 315 -5.52 -7.73 -21.10
N GLY A 316 -6.73 -8.03 -21.62
CA GLY A 316 -6.96 -9.13 -22.55
C GLY A 316 -6.82 -10.52 -21.91
N VAL A 317 -6.94 -10.59 -20.59
CA VAL A 317 -6.83 -11.82 -19.78
C VAL A 317 -8.23 -12.29 -19.42
N LYS A 318 -8.51 -13.59 -19.59
CA LYS A 318 -9.81 -14.16 -19.21
C LYS A 318 -9.78 -14.63 -17.75
N PRO A 319 -10.78 -14.24 -16.92
CA PRO A 319 -10.92 -14.74 -15.56
C PRO A 319 -11.19 -16.25 -15.52
#